data_AF-A0A3N5HVP7-F1
#
_entry.id   AF-A0A3N5HVP7-F1
#
_cell.length_a   1.000
_cell.length_b   1.000
_cell.length_c   1.000
_cell.angle_alpha   90.00
_cell.angle_beta   90.00
_cell.angle_gamma   90.00
#
_symmetry.space_group_name_H-M   'P 1'
#
loop_
_entity.id
_entity.type
_entity.pdbx_description
1 polymer ?
#
loop_
_entity_poly.entity_id
_entity_poly.type
_entity_poly.pdbx_seq_one_letter_code
_entity_poly.pdbx_strand_id
1 'polypeptide(L)'
;MSANSMTPRQAAAALVEAMPIGLSVQQLEEYGIEATVEQAQAITQEVLSLNLFWIFAAIEAHIPPKYQLALSELILDAIEAGWGTTVPVGSASWSAYLNEQQERRRRYSRLVEEGMSPLAVSAEAASLMEENRLIKEAERRNLLTLLIDFVPVDAYGRLLEDVG
;
A
#
# COMPACT_ATOMS: atom_id res chain seq x y z
N MET A 1 26.39 21.04 9.98
CA MET A 1 25.71 19.89 9.35
C MET A 1 24.38 19.76 10.06
N SER A 2 23.30 20.25 9.45
CA SER A 2 22.02 20.38 10.14
C SER A 2 21.38 19.01 10.29
N ALA A 3 21.31 18.55 11.54
CA ALA A 3 20.55 17.39 11.97
C ALA A 3 19.05 17.70 11.84
N ASN A 4 18.49 17.52 10.64
CA ASN A 4 17.04 17.39 10.49
C ASN A 4 16.69 15.89 10.63
N SER A 5 16.98 15.31 11.80
CA SER A 5 16.52 13.96 12.10
C SER A 5 15.00 14.01 12.25
N MET A 6 14.32 13.33 11.34
CA MET A 6 12.87 13.21 11.36
C MET A 6 12.47 12.37 12.57
N THR A 7 11.57 12.87 13.41
CA THR A 7 11.03 12.06 14.52
C THR A 7 10.20 10.90 13.96
N PRO A 8 10.04 9.78 14.69
CA PRO A 8 9.19 8.67 14.25
C PRO A 8 7.75 9.10 13.89
N ARG A 9 7.18 10.07 14.62
CA ARG A 9 5.85 10.62 14.30
C ARG A 9 5.82 11.37 12.98
N GLN A 10 6.87 12.15 12.70
CA GLN A 10 6.98 12.84 11.41
C GLN A 10 7.16 11.82 10.28
N ALA A 11 8.00 10.79 10.49
CA ALA A 11 8.20 9.69 9.54
C ALA A 11 6.89 8.99 9.19
N ALA A 12 6.09 8.61 10.21
CA ALA A 12 4.77 8.03 10.01
C ALA A 12 3.87 8.94 9.16
N ALA A 13 3.80 10.23 9.50
CA ALA A 13 2.98 11.19 8.76
C ALA A 13 3.40 11.31 7.29
N ALA A 14 4.69 11.42 7.00
CA ALA A 14 5.17 11.52 5.62
C ALA A 14 4.96 10.22 4.83
N LEU A 15 5.12 9.05 5.46
CA LEU A 15 4.80 7.77 4.83
C LEU A 15 3.32 7.68 4.47
N VAL A 16 2.43 8.14 5.36
CA VAL A 16 0.98 8.18 5.11
C VAL A 16 0.63 9.18 4.00
N GLU A 17 1.24 10.37 4.00
CA GLU A 17 1.04 11.38 2.95
C GLU A 17 1.57 10.93 1.57
N ALA A 18 2.59 10.09 1.55
CA ALA A 18 3.14 9.53 0.31
C ALA A 18 2.28 8.40 -0.27
N MET A 19 1.30 7.86 0.46
CA MET A 19 0.35 6.90 -0.09
C MET A 19 -0.71 7.61 -0.94
N PRO A 20 -1.14 7.00 -2.06
CA PRO A 20 -2.28 7.51 -2.79
C PRO A 20 -3.55 7.42 -1.94
N ILE A 21 -4.32 8.51 -1.92
CA ILE A 21 -5.46 8.71 -1.01
C ILE A 21 -6.73 7.96 -1.48
N GLY A 22 -6.73 7.46 -2.72
CA GLY A 22 -7.79 6.62 -3.26
C GLY A 22 -7.78 6.59 -4.78
N LEU A 23 -8.42 5.58 -5.37
CA LEU A 23 -8.62 5.48 -6.81
C LEU A 23 -10.07 5.78 -7.17
N SER A 24 -10.26 6.81 -7.99
CA SER A 24 -11.55 7.09 -8.62
C SER A 24 -11.78 6.21 -9.85
N VAL A 25 -13.04 6.02 -10.23
CA VAL A 25 -13.41 5.35 -11.49
C VAL A 25 -12.74 6.01 -12.68
N GLN A 26 -12.71 7.35 -12.72
CA GLN A 26 -12.07 8.11 -13.79
C GLN A 26 -10.57 7.80 -13.89
N GLN A 27 -9.85 7.72 -12.76
CA GLN A 27 -8.44 7.33 -12.78
C GLN A 27 -8.26 5.90 -13.30
N LEU A 28 -9.14 4.95 -12.95
CA LEU A 28 -9.07 3.59 -13.51
C LEU A 28 -9.30 3.57 -15.02
N GLU A 29 -10.26 4.36 -15.51
CA GLU A 29 -10.54 4.50 -16.94
C GLU A 29 -9.35 5.10 -17.71
N GLU A 30 -8.58 6.02 -17.10
CA GLU A 30 -7.36 6.58 -17.70
C GLU A 30 -6.27 5.51 -17.96
N TYR A 31 -6.24 4.46 -17.14
CA TYR A 31 -5.39 3.29 -17.37
C TYR A 31 -6.05 2.24 -18.29
N GLY A 32 -7.29 2.47 -18.74
CA GLY A 32 -8.06 1.52 -19.55
C GLY A 32 -8.62 0.36 -18.73
N ILE A 33 -9.05 0.63 -17.49
CA ILE A 33 -9.72 -0.32 -16.60
C ILE A 33 -11.16 0.17 -16.42
N GLU A 34 -12.13 -0.60 -16.91
CA GLU A 34 -13.54 -0.31 -16.69
C GLU A 34 -13.98 -0.83 -15.33
N ALA A 35 -14.33 0.07 -14.41
CA ALA A 35 -14.68 -0.30 -13.04
C ALA A 35 -15.98 0.38 -12.58
N THR A 36 -16.79 -0.33 -11.79
CA THR A 36 -17.82 0.31 -10.97
C THR A 36 -17.21 1.05 -9.79
N VAL A 37 -18.00 1.85 -9.09
CA VAL A 37 -17.56 2.52 -7.86
C VAL A 37 -17.11 1.50 -6.80
N GLU A 38 -17.84 0.40 -6.67
CA GLU A 38 -17.51 -0.68 -5.73
C GLU A 38 -16.20 -1.37 -6.11
N GLN A 39 -15.95 -1.61 -7.40
CA GLN A 39 -14.68 -2.14 -7.88
C GLN A 39 -13.54 -1.16 -7.62
N ALA A 40 -13.74 0.14 -7.83
CA ALA A 40 -12.73 1.15 -7.54
C ALA A 40 -12.37 1.22 -6.05
N GLN A 41 -13.36 1.09 -5.17
CA GLN A 41 -13.16 0.98 -3.72
C GLN A 41 -12.38 -0.29 -3.33
N ALA A 42 -12.72 -1.43 -3.94
CA ALA A 42 -12.02 -2.70 -3.69
C ALA A 42 -10.57 -2.65 -4.19
N ILE A 43 -10.33 -2.09 -5.38
CA ILE A 43 -8.97 -1.89 -5.93
C ILE A 43 -8.19 -0.93 -5.03
N THR A 44 -8.82 0.13 -4.51
CA THR A 44 -8.19 1.04 -3.53
C THR A 44 -7.70 0.29 -2.29
N GLN A 45 -8.47 -0.66 -1.77
CA GLN A 45 -8.05 -1.47 -0.60
C GLN A 45 -6.86 -2.37 -0.91
N GLU A 46 -6.81 -2.97 -2.10
CA GLU A 46 -5.69 -3.81 -2.51
C GLU A 46 -4.43 -2.97 -2.77
N VAL A 47 -4.56 -1.77 -3.34
CA VAL A 47 -3.46 -0.80 -3.48
C VAL A 47 -2.96 -0.33 -2.12
N LEU A 48 -3.85 -0.05 -1.17
CA LEU A 48 -3.46 0.27 0.21
C LEU A 48 -2.71 -0.89 0.86
N SER A 49 -3.17 -2.13 0.66
CA SER A 49 -2.53 -3.33 1.20
C SER A 49 -1.11 -3.51 0.65
N LEU A 50 -0.91 -3.25 -0.64
CA LEU A 50 0.40 -3.30 -1.28
C LEU A 50 1.32 -2.17 -0.79
N ASN A 51 0.80 -0.95 -0.61
CA ASN A 51 1.56 0.15 -0.04
C ASN A 51 2.00 -0.13 1.41
N LEU A 52 1.07 -0.59 2.26
CA LEU A 52 1.38 -0.98 3.63
C LEU A 52 2.43 -2.08 3.71
N PHE A 53 2.38 -3.07 2.80
CA PHE A 53 3.40 -4.09 2.71
C PHE A 53 4.79 -3.49 2.51
N TRP A 54 4.96 -2.60 1.53
CA TRP A 54 6.26 -1.99 1.25
C TRP A 54 6.71 -1.00 2.31
N ILE A 55 5.79 -0.24 2.91
CA ILE A 55 6.08 0.64 4.03
C ILE A 55 6.63 -0.17 5.21
N PHE A 56 5.97 -1.27 5.59
CA PHE A 56 6.46 -2.09 6.69
C PHE A 56 7.78 -2.81 6.36
N ALA A 57 7.97 -3.25 5.11
CA ALA A 57 9.25 -3.78 4.67
C ALA A 57 10.37 -2.73 4.75
N ALA A 58 10.10 -1.48 4.37
CA ALA A 58 11.05 -0.37 4.48
C ALA A 58 11.38 -0.03 5.95
N ILE A 59 10.38 -0.05 6.82
CA ILE A 59 10.57 0.13 8.27
C ILE A 59 11.45 -0.97 8.84
N GLU A 60 11.18 -2.22 8.50
CA GLU A 60 11.99 -3.36 8.95
C GLU A 60 13.44 -3.26 8.47
N ALA A 61 13.68 -2.72 7.27
CA ALA A 61 15.01 -2.56 6.68
C ALA A 61 15.81 -1.37 7.23
N HIS A 62 15.15 -0.24 7.51
CA HIS A 62 15.84 1.03 7.81
C HIS A 62 15.74 1.47 9.27
N ILE A 63 14.74 1.00 10.03
CA ILE A 63 14.47 1.48 11.39
C ILE A 63 14.95 0.47 12.44
N PRO A 64 15.60 0.92 13.53
CA PRO A 64 16.00 0.03 14.62
C PRO A 64 14.79 -0.73 15.23
N PRO A 65 14.92 -2.03 15.57
CA PRO A 65 13.81 -2.87 16.03
C PRO A 65 12.98 -2.29 17.19
N LYS A 66 13.62 -1.56 18.10
CA LYS A 66 12.96 -0.90 19.25
C LYS A 66 11.94 0.18 18.87
N TYR A 67 11.99 0.70 17.64
CA TYR A 67 11.10 1.75 17.14
C TYR A 67 10.13 1.26 16.06
N GLN A 68 10.37 0.09 15.47
CA GLN A 68 9.55 -0.44 14.36
C GLN A 68 8.07 -0.60 14.76
N LEU A 69 7.79 -1.20 15.93
CA LEU A 69 6.42 -1.41 16.39
C LEU A 69 5.67 -0.08 16.56
N ALA A 70 6.28 0.86 17.29
CA ALA A 70 5.66 2.17 17.55
C ALA A 70 5.42 2.96 16.26
N LEU A 71 6.32 2.85 15.28
CA LEU A 71 6.16 3.51 13.98
C LEU A 71 5.03 2.87 13.16
N SER A 72 4.97 1.55 13.13
CA SER A 72 3.90 0.81 12.44
C SER A 72 2.52 1.07 13.06
N GLU A 73 2.43 1.15 14.38
CA GLU A 73 1.18 1.50 15.09
C GLU A 73 0.72 2.91 14.72
N LEU A 74 1.63 3.91 14.71
CA LEU A 74 1.29 5.27 14.30
C LEU A 74 0.73 5.37 12.88
N ILE A 75 1.24 4.54 11.96
CA ILE A 75 0.77 4.49 10.57
C ILE A 75 -0.63 3.87 10.50
N LEU A 76 -0.85 2.75 11.20
CA LEU A 76 -2.15 2.10 11.25
C LEU A 76 -3.21 3.00 11.91
N ASP A 77 -2.89 3.66 13.01
CA ASP A 77 -3.78 4.61 13.70
C ASP A 77 -4.17 5.79 12.79
N ALA A 78 -3.21 6.30 12.00
CA ALA A 78 -3.46 7.40 11.07
C ALA A 78 -4.39 6.97 9.91
N ILE A 79 -4.22 5.75 9.40
CA ILE A 79 -5.10 5.19 8.36
C ILE A 79 -6.50 4.91 8.91
N GLU A 80 -6.60 4.34 10.12
CA GLU A 80 -7.87 4.10 10.78
C GLU A 80 -8.65 5.41 11.00
N ALA A 81 -7.96 6.48 11.41
CA ALA A 81 -8.56 7.79 11.59
C ALA A 81 -9.13 8.39 10.28
N GLY A 82 -8.52 8.06 9.13
CA GLY A 82 -8.98 8.45 7.79
C GLY A 82 -9.95 7.46 7.13
N TRP A 83 -10.26 6.33 7.78
CA TRP A 83 -11.03 5.25 7.19
C TRP A 83 -12.46 5.70 6.84
N GLY A 84 -12.86 5.52 5.58
CA GLY A 84 -14.19 5.92 5.09
C GLY A 84 -14.38 7.41 4.85
N THR A 85 -13.39 8.25 5.17
CA THR A 85 -13.45 9.70 4.90
C THR A 85 -12.47 10.11 3.82
N THR A 86 -11.20 9.72 3.96
CA THR A 86 -10.15 9.99 2.96
C THR A 86 -9.93 8.80 2.07
N VAL A 87 -10.05 7.58 2.59
CA VAL A 87 -9.98 6.34 1.80
C VAL A 87 -11.41 5.95 1.40
N PRO A 88 -11.78 5.97 0.10
CA PRO A 88 -13.07 5.47 -0.35
C PRO A 88 -13.09 3.95 -0.18
N VAL A 89 -13.54 3.51 0.98
CA VAL A 89 -13.71 2.11 1.34
C VAL A 89 -15.20 1.81 1.24
N GLY A 90 -15.55 0.70 0.61
CA GLY A 90 -16.95 0.25 0.55
C GLY A 90 -17.48 -0.13 1.93
N SER A 91 -18.33 -1.15 2.01
CA SER A 91 -18.92 -1.58 3.28
C SER A 91 -17.94 -2.26 4.27
N ALA A 92 -16.64 -2.29 3.97
CA ALA A 92 -15.64 -2.99 4.79
C ALA A 92 -15.31 -2.20 6.07
N SER A 93 -15.41 -2.85 7.23
CA SER A 93 -14.88 -2.28 8.46
C SER A 93 -13.36 -2.30 8.46
N TRP A 94 -12.75 -1.38 9.21
CA TRP A 94 -11.29 -1.38 9.43
C TRP A 94 -10.77 -2.74 9.93
N SER A 95 -11.49 -3.36 10.87
CA SER A 95 -11.15 -4.69 11.38
C SER A 95 -11.21 -5.81 10.34
N ALA A 96 -12.17 -5.76 9.42
CA ALA A 96 -12.27 -6.72 8.32
C ALA A 96 -11.11 -6.54 7.35
N TYR A 97 -10.80 -5.28 7.00
CA TYR A 97 -9.66 -4.93 6.17
C TYR A 97 -8.32 -5.41 6.77
N LEU A 98 -8.07 -5.17 8.06
CA LEU A 98 -6.82 -5.60 8.70
C LEU A 98 -6.61 -7.11 8.66
N ASN A 99 -7.68 -7.89 8.84
CA ASN A 99 -7.60 -9.35 8.67
C ASN A 99 -7.19 -9.68 7.24
N GLU A 100 -7.90 -9.14 6.25
CA GLU A 100 -7.57 -9.37 4.84
C GLU A 100 -6.13 -8.95 4.50
N GLN A 101 -5.68 -7.81 4.99
CA GLN A 101 -4.33 -7.29 4.81
C GLN A 101 -3.26 -8.25 5.34
N GLN A 102 -3.52 -8.95 6.45
CA GLN A 102 -2.58 -9.93 7.00
C GLN A 102 -2.34 -11.09 6.03
N GLU A 103 -3.38 -11.59 5.38
CA GLU A 103 -3.29 -12.62 4.34
C GLU A 103 -2.47 -12.13 3.14
N ARG A 104 -2.67 -10.88 2.70
CA ARG A 104 -1.89 -10.28 1.60
C ARG A 104 -0.42 -10.15 1.99
N ARG A 105 -0.13 -9.65 3.21
CA ARG A 105 1.23 -9.56 3.75
C ARG A 105 1.93 -10.91 3.70
N ARG A 106 1.31 -11.99 4.18
CA ARG A 106 1.92 -13.34 4.15
C ARG A 106 2.22 -13.81 2.72
N ARG A 107 1.38 -13.46 1.75
CA ARG A 107 1.55 -13.84 0.34
C ARG A 107 2.74 -13.09 -0.27
N TYR A 108 2.81 -11.78 -0.07
CA TYR A 108 3.88 -10.92 -0.59
C TYR A 108 5.24 -11.17 0.10
N SER A 109 5.25 -11.40 1.41
CA SER A 109 6.47 -11.75 2.15
C SER A 109 7.15 -12.99 1.58
N ARG A 110 6.37 -14.01 1.20
CA ARG A 110 6.88 -15.25 0.62
C ARG A 110 7.66 -15.01 -0.67
N LEU A 111 7.16 -14.11 -1.54
CA LEU A 111 7.84 -13.73 -2.78
C LEU A 111 9.16 -12.99 -2.50
N VAL A 112 9.18 -12.09 -1.52
CA VAL A 112 10.39 -11.37 -1.14
C VAL A 112 11.44 -12.32 -0.54
N GLU A 113 11.01 -13.28 0.28
CA GLU A 113 11.88 -14.35 0.82
C GLU A 113 12.48 -15.22 -0.28
N GLU A 114 11.74 -15.43 -1.37
CA GLU A 114 12.22 -16.13 -2.60
C GLU A 114 13.14 -15.26 -3.47
N GLY A 115 13.40 -14.01 -3.08
CA GLY A 115 14.28 -13.08 -3.81
C GLY A 115 13.61 -12.41 -5.00
N MET A 116 12.28 -12.41 -5.06
CA MET A 116 11.53 -11.80 -6.15
C MET A 116 11.57 -10.27 -6.09
N SER A 117 11.50 -9.63 -7.25
CA SER A 117 11.57 -8.17 -7.37
C SER A 117 10.25 -7.49 -6.95
N PRO A 118 10.27 -6.18 -6.64
CA PRO A 118 9.04 -5.43 -6.36
C PRO A 118 8.00 -5.48 -7.48
N LEU A 119 8.46 -5.58 -8.73
CA LEU A 119 7.61 -5.78 -9.90
C LEU A 119 6.86 -7.12 -9.83
N ALA A 120 7.52 -8.19 -9.38
CA ALA A 120 6.89 -9.50 -9.25
C ALA A 120 5.81 -9.50 -8.15
N VAL A 121 6.03 -8.81 -7.04
CA VAL A 121 5.01 -8.63 -6.00
C VAL A 121 3.81 -7.83 -6.54
N SER A 122 4.05 -6.80 -7.35
CA SER A 122 2.98 -6.05 -8.01
C SER A 122 2.20 -6.91 -9.02
N ALA A 123 2.89 -7.80 -9.74
CA ALA A 123 2.24 -8.76 -10.63
C ALA A 123 1.39 -9.80 -9.87
N GLU A 124 1.84 -10.23 -8.68
CA GLU A 124 1.05 -11.10 -7.80
C GLU A 124 -0.22 -10.38 -7.30
N ALA A 125 -0.09 -9.12 -6.87
CA ALA A 125 -1.22 -8.30 -6.47
C ALA A 125 -2.24 -8.13 -7.61
N ALA A 126 -1.76 -7.82 -8.82
CA ALA A 126 -2.63 -7.74 -10.00
C ALA A 126 -3.34 -9.07 -10.32
N SER A 127 -2.63 -10.19 -10.17
CA SER A 127 -3.23 -11.53 -10.38
C SER A 127 -4.29 -11.84 -9.33
N LEU A 128 -4.08 -11.48 -8.06
CA LEU A 128 -5.08 -11.62 -7.00
C LEU A 128 -6.34 -10.78 -7.29
N MET A 129 -6.18 -9.55 -7.77
CA MET A 129 -7.32 -8.70 -8.13
C MET A 129 -8.12 -9.27 -9.30
N GLU A 130 -7.45 -9.89 -10.28
CA GLU A 130 -8.09 -10.64 -11.36
C GLU A 130 -8.85 -11.87 -10.83
N GLU A 131 -8.20 -12.69 -9.99
CA GLU A 131 -8.81 -13.89 -9.36
C GLU A 131 -10.09 -13.52 -8.58
N ASN A 132 -10.06 -12.37 -7.90
CA ASN A 132 -11.18 -11.82 -7.15
C ASN A 132 -12.22 -11.08 -8.01
N ARG A 133 -12.05 -11.08 -9.34
CA ARG A 133 -12.94 -10.43 -10.33
C ARG A 133 -13.09 -8.92 -10.13
N LEU A 134 -12.07 -8.28 -9.56
CA LEU A 134 -12.03 -6.82 -9.48
C LEU A 134 -11.74 -6.18 -10.84
N ILE A 135 -11.03 -6.92 -11.70
CA ILE A 135 -10.72 -6.56 -13.09
C ILE A 135 -10.92 -7.78 -14.00
N LYS A 136 -10.97 -7.54 -15.32
CA LYS A 136 -10.94 -8.59 -16.35
C LYS A 136 -9.49 -9.01 -16.62
N GLU A 137 -9.28 -10.24 -17.10
CA GLU A 137 -7.94 -10.74 -17.51
C GLU A 137 -7.25 -9.79 -18.50
N ALA A 138 -7.99 -9.25 -19.48
CA ALA A 138 -7.48 -8.31 -20.47
C ALA A 138 -6.96 -6.99 -19.87
N GLU A 139 -7.41 -6.63 -18.66
CA GLU A 139 -7.06 -5.40 -17.95
C GLU A 139 -5.86 -5.63 -17.00
N ARG A 140 -5.39 -6.87 -16.78
CA ARG A 140 -4.29 -7.18 -15.84
C ARG A 140 -3.03 -6.37 -16.08
N ARG A 141 -2.63 -6.20 -17.35
CA ARG A 141 -1.44 -5.41 -17.69
C ARG A 141 -1.61 -3.93 -17.37
N ASN A 142 -2.82 -3.41 -17.56
CA ASN A 142 -3.15 -2.02 -17.26
C ASN A 142 -3.12 -1.80 -15.74
N LEU A 143 -3.70 -2.73 -14.97
CA LEU A 143 -3.62 -2.73 -13.52
C LEU A 143 -2.18 -2.79 -13.03
N LEU A 144 -1.34 -3.67 -13.59
CA LEU A 144 0.08 -3.73 -13.21
C LEU A 144 0.79 -2.38 -13.42
N THR A 145 0.48 -1.68 -14.51
CA THR A 145 1.03 -0.34 -14.77
C THR A 145 0.59 0.64 -13.69
N LEU A 146 -0.71 0.65 -13.37
CA LEU A 146 -1.25 1.45 -12.28
C LEU A 146 -0.56 1.15 -10.94
N LEU A 147 -0.35 -0.12 -10.59
CA LEU A 147 0.29 -0.50 -9.34
C LEU A 147 1.73 0.03 -9.25
N ILE A 148 2.47 0.05 -10.35
CA ILE A 148 3.83 0.61 -10.38
C ILE A 148 3.80 2.12 -10.11
N ASP A 149 2.82 2.83 -10.68
CA ASP A 149 2.71 4.29 -10.52
C ASP A 149 2.18 4.70 -9.14
N PHE A 150 1.35 3.85 -8.51
CA PHE A 150 0.68 4.11 -7.23
C PHE A 150 1.38 3.51 -6.01
N VAL A 151 2.48 2.77 -6.21
CA VAL A 151 3.26 2.14 -5.14
C VAL A 151 4.72 2.56 -5.23
N PRO A 152 5.07 3.74 -4.68
CA PRO A 152 6.41 4.31 -4.82
C PRO A 152 7.39 3.68 -3.81
N VAL A 153 7.76 2.41 -4.04
CA VAL A 153 8.64 1.62 -3.15
C VAL A 153 9.93 2.37 -2.77
N ASP A 154 10.60 2.98 -3.75
CA ASP A 154 11.84 3.73 -3.52
C ASP A 154 11.63 5.03 -2.73
N ALA A 155 10.43 5.60 -2.73
CA ALA A 155 10.13 6.78 -1.92
C ALA A 155 10.02 6.41 -0.44
N TYR A 156 9.45 5.25 -0.12
CA TYR A 156 9.31 4.78 1.26
C TYR A 156 10.66 4.55 1.94
N GLY A 157 11.61 3.92 1.24
CA GLY A 157 12.99 3.77 1.75
C GLY A 157 13.66 5.12 2.02
N ARG A 158 13.61 6.03 1.04
CA ARG A 158 14.21 7.38 1.15
C ARG A 158 13.65 8.21 2.30
N LEU A 159 12.34 8.12 2.55
CA LEU A 159 11.71 8.82 3.68
C LEU A 159 12.23 8.35 5.04
N LEU A 160 12.78 7.14 5.12
CA LEU A 160 13.28 6.54 6.36
C LEU A 160 14.80 6.67 6.54
N GLU A 161 15.55 7.13 5.54
CA GLU A 161 17.01 7.32 5.63
C GLU A 161 17.41 8.37 6.68
N ASP A 162 16.56 9.38 6.91
CA ASP A 162 16.82 10.51 7.81
C ASP A 162 16.16 10.36 9.20
N VAL A 163 15.64 9.16 9.53
CA VAL A 163 14.98 8.90 10.81
C VAL A 163 16.01 8.49 11.86
N GLY A 164 16.17 9.31 12.91
CA GLY A 164 17.16 9.17 13.98
C GLY A 164 16.57 8.86 15.34
#